data_AF-A0A958J5Q5-F1
#
_entry.id   AF-A0A958J5Q5-F1
#
_cell.length_a   1.000
_cell.length_b   1.000
_cell.length_c   1.000
_cell.angle_alpha   90.00
_cell.angle_beta   90.00
_cell.angle_gamma   90.00
#
_symmetry.space_group_name_H-M   'P 1'
#
loop_
_entity.id
_entity.type
_entity.pdbx_description
1 polymer ?
#
loop_
_entity_poly.entity_id
_entity_poly.type
_entity_poly.pdbx_seq_one_letter_code
_entity_poly.pdbx_strand_id
1 'polypeptide(L)'
;DGLRKPDPDNPRGYYEFEPVKQTKSDPSWVAGAGGKAVKMVSRLLPDLPPGYRYRVVFMRRNLEEILASQQRMLLRKGIPHDPVADAEMAR
;
A
#
# COMPACT_ATOMS: atom_id res chain seq x y z
N ASP A 1 -2.04 -5.81 13.23
CA ASP A 1 -2.12 -4.94 14.42
C ASP A 1 -3.56 -4.80 14.94
N GLY A 2 -4.58 -5.24 14.18
CA GLY A 2 -5.95 -5.34 14.68
C GLY A 2 -6.65 -3.99 14.85
N LEU A 3 -6.01 -2.90 14.39
CA LEU A 3 -6.52 -1.54 14.50
C LEU A 3 -7.77 -1.33 13.65
N ARG A 4 -7.84 -2.00 12.49
CA ARG A 4 -9.04 -2.05 11.66
C ARG A 4 -9.72 -3.41 11.73
N LYS A 5 -11.05 -3.38 11.89
CA LYS A 5 -11.89 -4.57 11.82
C LYS A 5 -11.84 -5.17 10.40
N PRO A 6 -11.98 -6.50 10.26
CA PRO A 6 -12.22 -7.13 8.97
C PRO A 6 -13.40 -6.53 8.23
N ASP A 7 -13.35 -6.55 6.90
CA ASP A 7 -14.44 -6.14 6.02
C ASP A 7 -14.56 -7.14 4.85
N PRO A 8 -15.59 -7.02 3.99
CA PRO A 8 -15.76 -7.95 2.86
C PRO A 8 -14.57 -7.99 1.88
N ASP A 9 -13.76 -6.92 1.81
CA ASP A 9 -12.56 -6.86 0.97
C ASP A 9 -11.33 -7.48 1.64
N ASN A 10 -11.32 -7.49 2.97
CA ASN A 10 -10.26 -8.07 3.78
C ASN A 10 -10.83 -8.86 4.97
N PRO A 11 -11.31 -10.10 4.73
CA PRO A 11 -12.02 -10.89 5.73
C PRO A 11 -11.12 -11.36 6.88
N ARG A 12 -9.80 -11.30 6.70
CA ARG A 12 -8.81 -11.64 7.75
C ARG A 12 -8.33 -10.41 8.53
N GLY A 13 -8.88 -9.23 8.24
CA GLY A 13 -8.49 -7.98 8.88
C GLY A 13 -7.18 -7.41 8.34
N TYR A 14 -6.85 -6.22 8.81
CA TYR A 14 -5.71 -5.47 8.31
C TYR A 14 -4.47 -5.71 9.17
N TYR A 15 -3.37 -6.03 8.50
CA TYR A 15 -2.04 -6.01 9.10
C TYR A 15 -1.36 -4.72 8.65
N GLU A 16 -1.76 -3.62 9.27
CA GLU A 16 -1.09 -2.36 9.04
C GLU A 16 0.28 -2.37 9.69
N PHE A 17 1.23 -1.80 8.97
CA PHE A 17 2.59 -1.63 9.45
C PHE A 17 3.01 -0.19 9.21
N GLU A 18 2.53 0.67 10.10
CA GLU A 18 2.73 2.11 10.05
C GLU A 18 4.20 2.56 9.93
N PRO A 19 5.21 1.90 10.56
CA PRO A 19 6.62 2.28 10.41
C PRO A 19 7.10 2.39 8.95
N VAL A 20 6.50 1.63 8.04
CA VAL A 20 6.82 1.68 6.61
C VAL A 20 6.63 3.08 6.03
N LYS A 21 5.61 3.83 6.49
CA LYS A 21 5.32 5.17 5.98
C LYS A 21 6.38 6.20 6.39
N GLN A 22 7.15 5.90 7.43
CA GLN A 22 8.19 6.79 7.97
C GLN A 22 9.60 6.37 7.57
N THR A 23 9.74 5.45 6.59
CA THR A 23 11.04 4.86 6.19
C THR A 23 12.12 5.91 5.94
N LYS A 24 11.79 7.06 5.34
CA LYS A 24 12.74 8.16 5.11
C LYS A 24 13.34 8.74 6.39
N SER A 25 12.53 8.86 7.44
CA SER A 25 12.93 9.46 8.72
C SER A 25 13.48 8.40 9.67
N ASP A 26 12.88 7.21 9.67
CA ASP A 26 13.24 6.09 10.52
C ASP A 26 13.05 4.75 9.78
N PRO A 27 14.14 4.19 9.23
CA PRO A 27 14.12 2.88 8.59
C PRO A 27 14.42 1.72 9.57
N SER A 28 14.40 1.94 10.89
CA SER A 28 14.76 0.93 11.91
C SER A 28 13.97 -0.38 11.80
N TRP A 29 12.74 -0.31 11.27
CA TRP A 29 11.87 -1.46 11.05
C TRP A 29 12.49 -2.52 10.13
N VAL A 30 13.38 -2.14 9.21
CA VAL A 30 13.99 -3.02 8.21
C VAL A 30 14.80 -4.14 8.87
N ALA A 31 15.48 -3.86 9.98
CA ALA A 31 16.29 -4.85 10.69
C ALA A 31 15.46 -6.04 11.21
N GLY A 32 14.20 -5.80 11.58
CA GLY A 32 13.25 -6.83 12.05
C GLY A 32 12.42 -7.49 10.95
N ALA A 33 12.63 -7.11 9.68
CA ALA A 33 11.84 -7.55 8.53
C ALA A 33 12.45 -8.75 7.78
N GLY A 34 13.64 -9.21 8.17
CA GLY A 34 14.28 -10.38 7.57
C GLY A 34 13.35 -11.61 7.58
N GLY A 35 13.19 -12.26 6.42
CA GLY A 35 12.32 -13.42 6.25
C GLY A 35 10.81 -13.11 6.14
N LYS A 36 10.42 -11.83 6.13
CA LYS A 36 9.02 -11.38 6.00
C LYS A 36 8.81 -10.64 4.67
N ALA A 37 7.56 -10.54 4.26
CA ALA A 37 7.15 -9.67 3.16
C ALA A 37 6.45 -8.43 3.73
N VAL A 38 6.82 -7.25 3.23
CA VAL A 38 6.21 -5.97 3.62
C VAL A 38 5.66 -5.29 2.39
N LYS A 39 4.36 -4.98 2.41
CA LYS A 39 3.72 -4.19 1.35
C LYS A 39 3.97 -2.70 1.63
N MET A 40 4.53 -2.00 0.66
CA MET A 40 4.79 -0.56 0.73
C MET A 40 4.38 0.15 -0.56
N VAL A 41 4.13 1.45 -0.48
CA VAL A 41 3.89 2.28 -1.67
C VAL A 41 5.21 2.47 -2.40
N SER A 42 5.20 2.34 -3.72
CA SER A 42 6.40 2.38 -4.58
C SER A 42 7.28 3.62 -4.36
N ARG A 43 6.67 4.78 -4.07
CA ARG A 43 7.39 6.04 -3.77
C ARG A 43 8.33 5.96 -2.56
N LEU A 44 8.14 4.99 -1.68
CA LEU A 44 8.96 4.80 -0.47
C LEU A 44 10.13 3.83 -0.72
N LEU A 45 10.17 3.16 -1.87
CA LEU A 45 11.28 2.25 -2.22
C LEU A 45 12.65 2.95 -2.22
N PRO A 46 12.80 4.20 -2.73
CA PRO A 46 14.09 4.88 -2.72
C PRO A 46 14.60 5.24 -1.31
N ASP A 47 13.71 5.29 -0.32
CA ASP A 47 14.05 5.62 1.07
C ASP A 47 14.59 4.40 1.84
N LEU A 48 14.58 3.19 1.25
CA LEU A 48 15.12 2.00 1.90
C LEU A 48 16.62 2.15 2.16
N PRO A 49 17.09 1.81 3.38
CA PRO A 49 18.48 2.00 3.75
C PRO A 49 19.41 1.06 2.95
N PRO A 50 20.64 1.49 2.66
CA PRO A 50 21.65 0.57 2.14
C PRO A 50 22.04 -0.48 3.19
N GLY A 51 22.82 -1.49 2.79
CA GLY A 51 23.32 -2.54 3.70
C GLY A 51 22.44 -3.79 3.80
N TYR A 52 21.29 -3.79 3.13
CA TYR A 52 20.42 -4.96 3.02
C TYR A 52 20.28 -5.41 1.57
N ARG A 53 19.98 -6.70 1.36
CA ARG A 53 19.60 -7.23 0.05
C ARG A 53 18.09 -7.34 -0.02
N TYR A 54 17.49 -6.51 -0.85
CA TYR A 54 16.05 -6.50 -1.08
C TYR A 54 15.66 -7.36 -2.27
N ARG A 55 14.53 -8.07 -2.16
CA ARG A 55 13.82 -8.65 -3.30
C ARG A 55 12.51 -7.89 -3.45
N VAL A 56 12.30 -7.28 -4.60
CA VAL A 56 11.12 -6.44 -4.87
C VAL A 56 10.21 -7.18 -5.85
N VAL A 57 8.96 -7.40 -5.44
CA VAL A 57 7.89 -7.84 -6.34
C VAL A 57 7.09 -6.60 -6.70
N PHE A 58 7.37 -6.04 -7.88
CA PHE A 58 6.66 -4.87 -8.41
C PHE A 58 5.59 -5.32 -9.40
N MET A 59 4.34 -4.93 -9.18
CA MET A 59 3.23 -5.31 -10.06
C MET A 59 2.84 -4.14 -10.96
N ARG A 60 2.68 -4.41 -12.25
CA ARG A 60 2.11 -3.47 -13.23
C ARG A 60 0.69 -3.90 -13.53
N ARG A 61 -0.23 -2.94 -13.62
CA ARG A 61 -1.62 -3.18 -13.98
C ARG A 61 -2.11 -2.02 -14.84
N ASN A 62 -3.03 -2.31 -15.75
CA ASN A 62 -3.71 -1.27 -16.53
C ASN A 62 -4.38 -0.28 -15.57
N LEU A 63 -4.17 1.00 -15.81
CA LEU A 63 -4.66 2.08 -14.97
C LEU A 63 -6.19 2.16 -14.94
N GLU A 64 -6.86 1.92 -16.07
CA GLU A 64 -8.33 1.88 -16.13
C GLU A 64 -8.89 0.80 -15.19
N GLU A 65 -8.23 -0.37 -15.13
CA GLU A 65 -8.62 -1.43 -14.20
C GLU A 65 -8.34 -1.08 -12.74
N ILE A 66 -7.25 -0.34 -12.47
CA ILE A 66 -6.92 0.13 -11.12
C ILE A 66 -8.02 1.06 -10.64
N LEU A 67 -8.39 2.06 -11.44
CA LEU A 67 -9.42 3.05 -11.11
C LEU A 67 -10.79 2.39 -10.93
N ALA A 68 -11.19 1.51 -11.86
CA ALA A 68 -12.45 0.75 -11.74
C ALA A 68 -12.48 -0.13 -10.47
N SER A 69 -11.36 -0.77 -10.10
CA SER A 69 -11.25 -1.55 -8.87
C SER A 69 -11.31 -0.68 -7.62
N GLN A 70 -10.69 0.50 -7.66
CA GLN A 70 -10.67 1.47 -6.55
C GLN A 70 -12.06 2.05 -6.30
N GLN A 71 -12.77 2.45 -7.35
CA GLN A 71 -14.13 2.96 -7.26
C GLN A 71 -15.06 1.96 -6.56
N ARG A 72 -15.02 0.68 -6.96
CA ARG A 72 -15.81 -0.38 -6.31
C ARG A 72 -15.48 -0.55 -4.83
N MET A 73 -14.20 -0.41 -4.46
CA MET A 73 -13.76 -0.51 -3.07
C MET A 73 -14.22 0.70 -2.23
N LEU A 74 -14.18 1.91 -2.78
CA LEU A 74 -14.67 3.12 -2.11
C LEU A 74 -16.18 3.09 -1.91
N LEU A 75 -16.94 2.66 -2.93
CA LEU A 75 -18.39 2.49 -2.85
C LEU A 75 -18.78 1.52 -1.72
N ARG A 76 -18.09 0.39 -1.58
CA ARG A 76 -18.32 -0.56 -0.48
C ARG A 76 -18.05 0.04 0.90
N LYS A 77 -17.12 0.99 0.99
CA LYS A 77 -16.74 1.67 2.23
C LYS A 77 -17.58 2.90 2.54
N GLY A 78 -18.53 3.27 1.66
CA GLY A 78 -19.31 4.50 1.79
C GLY A 78 -18.46 5.76 1.71
N ILE A 79 -17.25 5.67 1.16
CA ILE A 79 -16.35 6.82 1.00
C ILE A 79 -16.68 7.49 -0.33
N PRO A 80 -16.95 8.81 -0.36
CA PRO A 80 -17.19 9.53 -1.60
C PRO A 80 -16.02 9.33 -2.56
N HIS A 81 -16.36 8.97 -3.80
CA HIS A 81 -15.41 8.86 -4.90
C HIS A 81 -15.36 10.21 -5.63
N ASP A 82 -14.16 10.70 -5.92
CA ASP A 82 -13.94 11.91 -6.73
C ASP A 82 -13.47 11.49 -8.14
N PRO A 83 -14.34 11.60 -9.17
CA PRO A 83 -14.00 11.23 -10.54
C PRO A 83 -12.93 12.11 -11.17
N VAL A 84 -12.72 13.33 -10.66
CA VAL A 84 -11.75 14.29 -11.21
C VAL A 84 -10.32 13.82 -10.90
N ALA A 85 -10.09 13.33 -9.67
CA ALA A 85 -8.81 12.79 -9.25
C ALA A 85 -8.38 11.55 -10.07
N ASP A 86 -9.35 10.70 -10.45
CA ASP A 86 -9.11 9.52 -11.28
C ASP A 86 -8.67 9.88 -12.70
N ALA A 87 -9.31 10.90 -13.31
CA ALA A 87 -8.97 11.38 -14.64
C ALA A 87 -7.60 12.06 -14.71
N GLU A 88 -7.19 12.75 -13.65
CA GLU A 88 -5.83 13.31 -13.53
C GLU A 88 -4.78 12.22 -13.37
N MET A 89 -5.07 11.16 -12.62
CA MET A 89 -4.16 10.02 -12.48
C MET A 89 -4.02 9.23 -13.79
N ALA A 90 -5.07 9.17 -14.61
CA ALA A 90 -5.11 8.46 -15.89
C ALA A 90 -4.29 9.10 -17.04
N ARG A 91 -3.83 10.34 -16.86
CA ARG A 91 -3.04 11.12 -17.85
C ARG A 91 -1.54 10.85 -17.73
#